data_AF-A0A3D3DLM6-F1
#
_entry.id   AF-A0A3D3DLM6-F1
#
_cell.length_a   1.000
_cell.length_b   1.000
_cell.length_c   1.000
_cell.angle_alpha   90.00
_cell.angle_beta   90.00
_cell.angle_gamma   90.00
#
_symmetry.space_group_name_H-M   'P 1'
#
loop_
_entity.id
_entity.type
_entity.pdbx_description
1 polymer ?
#
loop_
_entity_poly.entity_id
_entity_poly.type
_entity_poly.pdbx_seq_one_letter_code
_entity_poly.pdbx_strand_id
1 'polypeptide(L)' 'GHPIGASGARVLTTLLYEMQRREVHRGLATLCIGGGMGIAMCVERN' A
#
# COMPACT_ATOMS: atom_id res chain seq x y z
N GLY A 1 -3.99 -0.89 13.94
CA GLY A 1 -5.41 -0.56 13.67
C GLY A 1 -5.56 0.13 12.32
N HIS A 2 -6.77 0.62 12.01
CA HIS A 2 -7.12 1.32 10.77
C HIS A 2 -7.51 2.79 11.07
N PRO A 3 -6.53 3.70 11.23
CA PRO A 3 -6.84 5.13 11.35
C PRO A 3 -7.35 5.63 10.00
N ILE A 4 -8.60 6.11 9.98
CA ILE A 4 -9.24 6.64 8.76
C ILE A 4 -8.43 7.84 8.26
N GLY A 5 -8.24 7.93 6.94
CA GLY A 5 -7.42 8.96 6.29
C GLY A 5 -5.90 8.68 6.27
N ALA A 6 -5.34 8.03 7.30
CA ALA A 6 -3.90 7.69 7.35
C ALA A 6 -3.56 6.27 6.88
N SER A 7 -4.54 5.36 6.87
CA SER A 7 -4.31 3.94 6.58
C SER A 7 -3.73 3.67 5.20
N GLY A 8 -4.05 4.51 4.20
CA GLY A 8 -3.52 4.38 2.84
C GLY A 8 -2.01 4.58 2.77
N ALA A 9 -1.54 5.74 3.26
CA ALA A 9 -0.12 6.03 3.36
C ALA A 9 0.61 5.02 4.25
N ARG A 10 0.01 4.62 5.38
CA ARG A 10 0.60 3.61 6.28
C ARG A 10 0.88 2.29 5.56
N VAL A 11 -0.11 1.74 4.84
CA VAL A 11 0.04 0.46 4.13
C VAL A 11 1.06 0.57 3.00
N LEU A 12 1.01 1.66 2.22
CA LEU A 12 1.97 1.92 1.15
C LEU A 12 3.41 2.00 1.70
N THR A 13 3.64 2.77 2.76
CA THR A 13 4.97 2.92 3.37
C THR A 13 5.50 1.58 3.90
N THR A 14 4.65 0.79 4.56
CA THR A 14 5.04 -0.56 4.99
C THR A 14 5.39 -1.45 3.80
N LEU A 15 4.63 -1.40 2.71
CA LEU A 15 4.93 -2.13 1.47
C LEU A 15 6.30 -1.73 0.91
N LEU A 16 6.60 -0.44 0.80
CA LEU A 16 7.88 0.04 0.24
C LEU A 16 9.09 -0.42 1.06
N TYR A 17 9.02 -0.33 2.39
CA TYR A 17 10.09 -0.85 3.25
C TYR A 17 10.24 -2.37 3.13
N GLU A 18 9.14 -3.10 3.00
CA GLU A 18 9.18 -4.55 2.81
C GLU A 18 9.74 -4.93 1.44
N MET A 19 9.41 -4.17 0.39
CA MET A 19 9.95 -4.36 -0.95
C MET A 19 11.46 -4.15 -0.97
N GLN A 20 11.95 -3.14 -0.27
CA GLN A 20 13.39 -2.92 -0.09
C GLN A 20 14.03 -4.09 0.69
N ARG A 21 13.41 -4.54 1.79
CA ARG A 21 13.94 -5.64 2.60
C ARG A 21 14.02 -6.97 1.83
N ARG A 22 13.07 -7.21 0.92
CA ARG A 22 12.98 -8.44 0.12
C ARG A 22 13.67 -8.36 -1.24
N GLU A 23 14.25 -7.21 -1.58
CA GLU A 23 14.84 -6.94 -2.91
C GLU A 23 13.89 -7.28 -4.07
N VAL A 24 12.61 -6.92 -3.92
CA VAL A 24 11.60 -7.09 -4.98
C VAL A 24 11.33 -5.76 -5.66
N HIS A 25 11.12 -5.83 -6.97
CA HIS A 25 10.93 -4.65 -7.80
C HIS A 25 9.48 -4.20 -7.90
N ARG A 26 8.50 -5.09 -7.72
CA ARG A 26 7.07 -4.78 -7.94
C ARG A 26 6.24 -5.06 -6.71
N GLY A 27 5.32 -4.14 -6.42
CA GLY A 27 4.38 -4.26 -5.32
C GLY A 27 3.01 -3.71 -5.68
N LEU A 28 2.00 -4.16 -4.95
CA LEU A 28 0.61 -3.73 -5.10
C LEU A 28 0.03 -3.42 -3.73
N ALA A 29 -0.38 -2.16 -3.52
CA ALA A 29 -1.14 -1.77 -2.34
C ALA A 29 -2.63 -1.66 -2.72
N THR A 30 -3.52 -2.32 -1.96
CA THR A 30 -4.98 -2.27 -2.18
C THR A 30 -5.74 -2.06 -0.89
N LEU A 31 -6.85 -1.31 -0.95
CA LEU A 31 -7.68 -0.96 0.20
C LEU A 31 -9.15 -0.91 -0.20
N CYS A 32 -10.02 -1.46 0.66
CA CYS A 32 -11.45 -1.17 0.62
C CYS A 32 -11.73 0.20 1.26
N ILE A 33 -12.78 0.85 0.78
CA ILE A 33 -13.24 2.14 1.27
C ILE A 33 -14.75 2.03 1.54
N GLY A 34 -15.22 2.65 2.62
CA GLY A 34 -16.65 2.72 2.92
C GLY A 34 -17.46 3.33 1.77
N GLY A 35 -18.72 2.91 1.62
CA GLY A 35 -19.56 3.34 0.51
C GLY A 35 -19.35 2.54 -0.80
N GLY A 36 -18.71 1.37 -0.74
CA GLY A 36 -18.61 0.45 -1.87
C GLY A 36 -17.49 0.78 -2.86
N MET A 37 -16.46 1.51 -2.43
CA MET A 37 -15.32 1.90 -3.27
C MET A 37 -14.07 1.09 -2.92
N GLY A 38 -13.10 1.11 -3.82
CA GLY A 38 -11.78 0.53 -3.62
C GLY A 38 -10.70 1.32 -4.33
N ILE A 39 -9.47 1.21 -3.84
CA ILE A 39 -8.29 1.79 -4.47
C ILE A 39 -7.19 0.73 -4.57
N ALA A 40 -6.44 0.76 -5.68
CA ALA A 40 -5.27 -0.05 -5.91
C ALA A 40 -4.15 0.79 -6.50
N MET A 41 -2.92 0.54 -6.09
CA MET A 41 -1.72 1.22 -6.59
C MET A 41 -0.61 0.21 -6.84
N CYS A 42 -0.17 0.13 -8.10
CA CYS A 42 1.04 -0.59 -8.48
C CYS A 42 2.26 0.31 -8.26
N VAL A 43 3.29 -0.22 -7.63
CA VAL A 43 4.56 0.48 -7.41
C VAL A 43 5.71 -0.36 -7.94
N GLU A 44 6.67 0.32 -8.57
CA GLU A 44 7.91 -0.26 -9.05
C GLU A 44 9.10 0.43 -8.38
N ARG A 45 10.04 -0.35 -7.88
CA ARG A 45 11.28 0.11 -7.25
C ARG A 45 12.45 -0.20 -8.18
N ASN A 46 13.15 0.86 -8.58
CA ASN A 46 14.37 0.80 -9.37
C ASN A 46 15.57 0.36 -8.53
#